data_AF-A0A1Y2U0E9-F1
#
_entry.id   AF-A0A1Y2U0E9-F1
#
_cell.length_a   1.000
_cell.length_b   1.000
_cell.length_c   1.000
_cell.angle_alpha   90.00
_cell.angle_beta   90.00
_cell.angle_gamma   90.00
#
_symmetry.space_group_name_H-M   'P 1'
#
loop_
_entity.id
_entity.type
_entity.pdbx_description
1 polymer ?
#
loop_
_entity_poly.entity_id
_entity_poly.type
_entity_poly.pdbx_seq_one_letter_code
_entity_poly.pdbx_strand_id
1 'polypeptide(L)'
;MTPNPILLLLCILFFRQRTTALQVTPGSSCAAICLDDPEGDVQDPNASSTKPSDIVCNDQEYSTTAGGIKFKNCVECLQESHAMSNAENDVSWYLYNLRYSVDVCLYGFPNATKTISSPCNIDYACRPLKQALETGIVNPGNGTQLDYCTADSDAFSGSQLEDCVQCFRSSSNQFYISNFLTALQAGCRQKPQPGNLLGLSGSLFTQFEVNITDAPQNQTIASDETSHTSMTPGAIVGIAVGAVLLFLGSAGLFWVYHRKQKHL
;
A
#
# COMPACT_ATOMS: atom_id res chain seq x y z
N MET A 1 -22.71 29.92 27.84
CA MET A 1 -22.98 29.60 26.42
C MET A 1 -22.64 28.14 26.21
N THR A 2 -23.65 27.28 26.16
CA THR A 2 -23.47 25.86 25.84
C THR A 2 -23.28 25.73 24.33
N PRO A 3 -22.25 25.02 23.84
CA PRO A 3 -22.08 24.82 22.40
C PRO A 3 -23.26 24.03 21.86
N ASN A 4 -23.85 24.53 20.76
CA ASN A 4 -25.03 23.94 20.14
C ASN A 4 -24.66 22.52 19.60
N PRO A 5 -25.31 21.43 20.07
CA PRO A 5 -24.95 20.07 19.67
C PRO A 5 -25.09 19.83 18.16
N ILE A 6 -25.95 20.59 17.49
CA ILE A 6 -26.14 20.56 16.03
C ILE A 6 -24.88 21.04 15.29
N LEU A 7 -24.17 22.05 15.85
CA LEU A 7 -22.93 22.57 15.27
C LEU A 7 -21.77 21.58 15.44
N LEU A 8 -21.77 20.81 16.54
CA LEU A 8 -20.81 19.73 16.77
C LEU A 8 -21.02 18.55 15.81
N LEU A 9 -22.29 18.16 15.56
CA LEU A 9 -22.67 17.13 14.58
C LEU A 9 -22.35 17.56 13.14
N LEU A 10 -22.55 18.82 12.79
CA LEU A 10 -22.14 19.36 11.48
C LEU A 10 -20.62 19.37 11.31
N CYS A 11 -19.83 19.71 12.34
CA CYS A 11 -18.37 19.64 12.27
C CYS A 11 -17.84 18.21 12.10
N ILE A 12 -18.50 17.19 12.68
CA ILE A 12 -18.11 15.78 12.51
C ILE A 12 -18.40 15.28 11.09
N LEU A 13 -19.43 15.82 10.41
CA LEU A 13 -19.75 15.51 9.02
C LEU A 13 -18.79 16.14 7.99
N PHE A 14 -17.97 17.13 8.39
CA PHE A 14 -16.97 17.77 7.52
C PHE A 14 -15.55 17.22 7.66
N PHE A 15 -15.29 16.31 8.61
CA PHE A 15 -14.08 15.49 8.60
C PHE A 15 -14.30 14.18 7.83
N ARG A 16 -14.79 14.25 6.58
CA ARG A 16 -14.37 13.23 5.61
C ARG A 16 -12.88 13.48 5.40
N GLN A 17 -12.03 12.76 6.14
CA GLN A 17 -10.63 12.64 5.79
C GLN A 17 -10.60 12.29 4.29
N ARG A 18 -9.89 13.08 3.49
CA ARG A 18 -9.77 12.80 2.06
C ARG A 18 -9.22 11.38 1.95
N THR A 19 -10.07 10.51 1.46
CA THR A 19 -9.82 9.09 1.32
C THR A 19 -8.66 8.90 0.33
N THR A 20 -7.64 8.20 0.83
CA THR A 20 -6.32 7.92 0.26
C THR A 20 -6.28 6.52 -0.38
N ALA A 21 -6.58 6.36 -1.67
CA ALA A 21 -6.71 5.05 -2.31
C ALA A 21 -5.42 4.69 -3.06
N LEU A 22 -4.81 3.56 -2.75
CA LEU A 22 -3.59 3.12 -3.44
C LEU A 22 -3.94 2.45 -4.76
N GLN A 23 -3.14 2.70 -5.79
CA GLN A 23 -3.35 2.08 -7.11
C GLN A 23 -3.37 0.55 -7.01
N VAL A 24 -4.39 -0.05 -7.63
CA VAL A 24 -4.70 -1.48 -7.60
C VAL A 24 -5.45 -1.83 -8.87
N THR A 25 -5.30 -3.05 -9.41
CA THR A 25 -6.02 -3.44 -10.61
C THR A 25 -7.52 -3.62 -10.33
N PRO A 26 -8.41 -3.13 -11.22
CA PRO A 26 -9.84 -3.38 -11.12
C PRO A 26 -10.17 -4.86 -10.96
N GLY A 27 -11.00 -5.20 -9.98
CA GLY A 27 -11.39 -6.56 -9.66
C GLY A 27 -10.34 -7.39 -8.93
N SER A 28 -9.18 -6.82 -8.58
CA SER A 28 -8.17 -7.49 -7.74
C SER A 28 -8.73 -7.78 -6.34
N SER A 29 -8.35 -8.92 -5.75
CA SER A 29 -8.62 -9.22 -4.35
C SER A 29 -7.94 -8.22 -3.39
N CYS A 30 -6.88 -7.53 -3.84
CA CYS A 30 -6.20 -6.49 -3.06
C CYS A 30 -7.01 -5.20 -2.95
N ALA A 31 -8.05 -5.02 -3.77
CA ALA A 31 -8.90 -3.82 -3.75
C ALA A 31 -9.54 -3.59 -2.36
N ALA A 32 -9.87 -4.65 -1.63
CA ALA A 32 -10.43 -4.57 -0.28
C ALA A 32 -9.50 -3.89 0.74
N ILE A 33 -8.20 -3.82 0.45
CA ILE A 33 -7.17 -3.20 1.32
C ILE A 33 -6.69 -1.89 0.72
N CYS A 34 -6.53 -1.83 -0.61
CA CYS A 34 -5.96 -0.68 -1.32
C CYS A 34 -6.97 0.47 -1.48
N LEU A 35 -8.25 0.18 -1.71
CA LEU A 35 -9.31 1.18 -1.82
C LEU A 35 -9.74 1.70 -0.44
N ASP A 36 -10.28 2.92 -0.39
CA ASP A 36 -10.84 3.47 0.86
C ASP A 36 -12.33 3.23 1.02
N ASP A 37 -13.03 3.10 -0.09
CA ASP A 37 -14.47 2.89 -0.10
C ASP A 37 -14.76 1.39 -0.23
N PRO A 38 -15.05 0.69 0.88
CA PRO A 38 -15.33 -0.74 0.84
C PRO A 38 -16.67 -1.06 0.14
N GLU A 39 -17.52 -0.06 -0.07
CA GLU A 39 -18.79 -0.17 -0.81
C GLU A 39 -18.66 0.37 -2.25
N GLY A 40 -17.48 0.89 -2.61
CA GLY A 40 -17.19 1.39 -3.94
C GLY A 40 -17.17 0.29 -4.99
N ASP A 41 -17.33 0.68 -6.26
CA ASP A 41 -17.22 -0.26 -7.37
C ASP A 41 -15.77 -0.71 -7.55
N VAL A 42 -15.47 -1.93 -7.10
CA VAL A 42 -14.14 -2.55 -7.22
C VAL A 42 -13.71 -2.78 -8.68
N GLN A 43 -14.63 -2.64 -9.64
CA GLN A 43 -14.35 -2.74 -11.07
C GLN A 43 -14.09 -1.38 -11.73
N ASP A 44 -14.27 -0.26 -11.02
CA ASP A 44 -13.99 1.06 -11.57
C ASP A 44 -12.48 1.35 -11.59
N PRO A 45 -11.85 1.51 -12.77
CA PRO A 45 -10.42 1.85 -12.88
C PRO A 45 -10.06 3.21 -12.27
N ASN A 46 -11.04 4.07 -11.98
CA ASN A 46 -10.82 5.36 -11.35
C ASN A 46 -11.03 5.33 -9.82
N ALA A 47 -11.35 4.15 -9.25
CA ALA A 47 -11.55 4.00 -7.82
C ALA A 47 -10.27 4.19 -7.00
N SER A 48 -9.09 3.99 -7.61
CA SER A 48 -7.79 4.16 -6.96
C SER A 48 -6.96 5.32 -7.54
N SER A 49 -6.24 6.01 -6.67
CA SER A 49 -5.32 7.09 -7.05
C SER A 49 -4.37 7.40 -5.89
N THR A 50 -3.14 6.89 -5.98
CA THR A 50 -2.11 7.11 -4.96
C THR A 50 -1.72 8.58 -4.89
N LYS A 51 -1.79 9.16 -3.70
CA LYS A 51 -1.48 10.56 -3.43
C LYS A 51 -0.35 10.68 -2.42
N PRO A 52 0.32 11.86 -2.33
CA PRO A 52 1.36 12.07 -1.32
C PRO A 52 0.88 11.93 0.12
N SER A 53 -0.42 12.11 0.38
CA SER A 53 -1.04 11.88 1.70
C SER A 53 -0.99 10.43 2.17
N ASP A 54 -0.84 9.50 1.22
CA ASP A 54 -0.99 8.06 1.41
C ASP A 54 0.35 7.42 1.79
N ILE A 55 1.43 8.20 1.61
CA ILE A 55 2.80 7.78 1.82
C ILE A 55 3.28 8.22 3.20
N VAL A 56 3.96 7.30 3.87
CA VAL A 56 4.80 7.55 5.05
C VAL A 56 6.25 7.24 4.67
N CYS A 57 7.21 7.86 5.34
CA CYS A 57 8.61 7.80 4.91
C CYS A 57 9.56 7.21 5.95
N ASN A 58 9.13 7.12 7.21
CA ASN A 58 9.93 6.48 8.25
C ASN A 58 9.49 5.04 8.42
N ASP A 59 10.45 4.13 8.60
CA ASP A 59 10.19 2.69 8.69
C ASP A 59 9.16 2.34 9.79
N GLN A 60 9.21 3.03 10.94
CA GLN A 60 8.28 2.84 12.04
C GLN A 60 6.82 3.16 11.66
N GLU A 61 6.59 4.12 10.77
CA GLU A 61 5.23 4.59 10.43
C GLU A 61 4.44 3.52 9.66
N TYR A 62 5.12 2.62 8.95
CA TYR A 62 4.49 1.47 8.26
C TYR A 62 3.85 0.45 9.22
N SER A 63 4.15 0.53 10.52
CA SER A 63 3.56 -0.34 11.54
C SER A 63 2.75 0.40 12.61
N THR A 64 2.86 1.72 12.68
CA THR A 64 2.27 2.52 13.76
C THR A 64 1.19 3.50 13.29
N THR A 65 1.17 3.88 12.02
CA THR A 65 0.19 4.84 11.47
C THR A 65 -0.83 4.11 10.59
N ALA A 66 -2.08 4.61 10.56
CA ALA A 66 -3.12 4.01 9.72
C ALA A 66 -2.73 4.00 8.23
N GLY A 67 -2.17 5.12 7.72
CA GLY A 67 -1.71 5.23 6.34
C GLY A 67 -0.56 4.28 6.02
N GLY A 68 0.44 4.19 6.91
CA GLY A 68 1.56 3.28 6.73
C GLY A 68 1.16 1.80 6.79
N ILE A 69 0.28 1.42 7.71
CA ILE A 69 -0.27 0.06 7.80
C ILE A 69 -1.06 -0.28 6.52
N LYS A 70 -1.88 0.65 6.03
CA LYS A 70 -2.63 0.47 4.77
C LYS A 70 -1.68 0.29 3.59
N PHE A 71 -0.68 1.16 3.44
CA PHE A 71 0.33 1.06 2.40
C PHE A 71 1.05 -0.27 2.41
N LYS A 72 1.54 -0.68 3.59
CA LYS A 72 2.19 -1.96 3.78
C LYS A 72 1.30 -3.12 3.33
N ASN A 73 0.09 -3.21 3.86
CA ASN A 73 -0.81 -4.33 3.57
C ASN A 73 -1.23 -4.38 2.09
N CYS A 74 -1.45 -3.20 1.47
CA CYS A 74 -1.78 -3.13 0.04
C CYS A 74 -0.60 -3.62 -0.82
N VAL A 75 0.61 -3.10 -0.57
CA VAL A 75 1.82 -3.47 -1.33
C VAL A 75 2.19 -4.94 -1.13
N GLU A 76 2.10 -5.48 0.08
CA GLU A 76 2.32 -6.90 0.34
C GLU A 76 1.27 -7.78 -0.36
N CYS A 77 0.02 -7.34 -0.46
CA CYS A 77 -1.00 -8.05 -1.25
C CYS A 77 -0.67 -8.03 -2.74
N LEU A 78 -0.32 -6.86 -3.29
CA LEU A 78 0.01 -6.70 -4.70
C LEU A 78 1.25 -7.54 -5.12
N GLN A 79 2.23 -7.69 -4.22
CA GLN A 79 3.44 -8.48 -4.46
C GLN A 79 3.15 -9.94 -4.82
N GLU A 80 2.10 -10.50 -4.23
CA GLU A 80 1.70 -11.92 -4.38
C GLU A 80 0.51 -12.08 -5.34
N SER A 81 0.03 -11.00 -5.94
CA SER A 81 -1.18 -11.00 -6.77
C SER A 81 -0.88 -11.22 -8.25
N HIS A 82 -1.63 -12.14 -8.85
CA HIS A 82 -1.64 -12.38 -10.29
C HIS A 82 -2.75 -11.60 -11.01
N ALA A 83 -3.42 -10.64 -10.34
CA ALA A 83 -4.59 -9.99 -10.92
C ALA A 83 -4.22 -9.15 -12.16
N MET A 84 -5.12 -9.21 -13.15
CA MET A 84 -5.03 -8.49 -14.40
C MET A 84 -6.43 -8.03 -14.79
N SER A 85 -6.54 -6.81 -15.31
CA SER A 85 -7.78 -6.29 -15.86
C SER A 85 -7.47 -5.34 -16.99
N ASN A 86 -7.94 -5.66 -18.20
CA ASN A 86 -7.62 -4.94 -19.41
C ASN A 86 -6.10 -4.77 -19.61
N ALA A 87 -5.60 -3.55 -19.50
CA ALA A 87 -4.18 -3.20 -19.64
C ALA A 87 -3.47 -2.99 -18.29
N GLU A 88 -4.19 -3.17 -17.18
CA GLU A 88 -3.68 -3.04 -15.82
C GLU A 88 -3.39 -4.41 -15.22
N ASN A 89 -2.41 -4.45 -14.32
CA ASN A 89 -2.07 -5.64 -13.56
C ASN A 89 -1.40 -5.26 -12.24
N ASP A 90 -1.50 -6.14 -11.25
CA ASP A 90 -1.10 -5.83 -9.88
C ASP A 90 0.43 -5.73 -9.73
N VAL A 91 1.23 -6.47 -10.51
CA VAL A 91 2.70 -6.31 -10.47
C VAL A 91 3.15 -4.93 -10.97
N SER A 92 2.47 -4.38 -11.97
CA SER A 92 2.67 -3.00 -12.42
C SER A 92 2.28 -1.99 -11.34
N TRP A 93 1.15 -2.19 -10.64
CA TRP A 93 0.72 -1.29 -9.57
C TRP A 93 1.56 -1.42 -8.29
N TYR A 94 2.08 -2.61 -8.00
CA TYR A 94 3.08 -2.84 -6.96
C TYR A 94 4.30 -1.94 -7.20
N LEU A 95 4.92 -2.05 -8.38
CA LEU A 95 6.08 -1.24 -8.74
C LEU A 95 5.76 0.25 -8.74
N TYR A 96 4.58 0.64 -9.24
CA TYR A 96 4.14 2.04 -9.22
C TYR A 96 4.04 2.60 -7.80
N ASN A 97 3.38 1.90 -6.87
CA ASN A 97 3.22 2.39 -5.49
C ASN A 97 4.57 2.52 -4.77
N LEU A 98 5.50 1.59 -5.00
CA LEU A 98 6.86 1.68 -4.47
C LEU A 98 7.62 2.87 -5.03
N ARG A 99 7.60 3.04 -6.35
CA ARG A 99 8.20 4.17 -7.05
C ARG A 99 7.64 5.50 -6.54
N TYR A 100 6.32 5.58 -6.38
CA TYR A 100 5.63 6.76 -5.86
C TYR A 100 6.06 7.08 -4.43
N SER A 101 6.22 6.05 -3.59
CA SER A 101 6.74 6.22 -2.23
C SER A 101 8.16 6.77 -2.23
N VAL A 102 9.04 6.29 -3.12
CA VAL A 102 10.41 6.78 -3.25
C VAL A 102 10.41 8.26 -3.66
N ASP A 103 9.64 8.63 -4.68
CA ASP A 103 9.57 10.02 -5.17
C ASP A 103 9.05 11.00 -4.12
N VAL A 104 7.99 10.63 -3.41
CA VAL A 104 7.44 11.44 -2.32
C VAL A 104 8.49 11.63 -1.23
N CYS A 105 9.11 10.54 -0.77
CA CYS A 105 9.99 10.60 0.38
C CYS A 105 11.32 11.30 0.07
N LEU A 106 11.97 10.98 -1.05
CA LEU A 106 13.31 11.50 -1.37
C LEU A 106 13.26 12.88 -2.00
N TYR A 107 12.27 13.14 -2.86
CA TYR A 107 12.27 14.32 -3.73
C TYR A 107 11.10 15.28 -3.47
N GLY A 108 10.11 14.86 -2.67
CA GLY A 108 8.90 15.65 -2.45
C GLY A 108 8.02 15.77 -3.68
N PHE A 109 8.17 14.86 -4.63
CA PHE A 109 7.45 14.88 -5.90
C PHE A 109 6.14 14.07 -5.79
N PRO A 110 5.04 14.47 -6.47
CA PRO A 110 4.88 15.66 -7.32
C PRO A 110 4.69 16.98 -6.59
N ASN A 111 4.23 17.01 -5.34
CA ASN A 111 4.05 18.22 -4.52
C ASN A 111 3.84 17.81 -3.03
N ALA A 112 4.73 16.99 -2.50
CA ALA A 112 4.63 16.49 -1.13
C ALA A 112 5.28 17.46 -0.14
N THR A 113 4.55 17.78 0.94
CA THR A 113 5.12 18.52 2.09
C THR A 113 5.86 17.60 3.05
N LYS A 114 5.65 16.28 2.94
CA LYS A 114 6.30 15.24 3.72
C LYS A 114 7.49 14.71 2.93
N THR A 115 8.68 15.23 3.19
CA THR A 115 9.94 14.70 2.68
C THR A 115 10.83 14.29 3.84
N ILE A 116 11.71 13.33 3.58
CA ILE A 116 12.78 13.03 4.51
C ILE A 116 14.00 13.87 4.17
N SER A 117 14.56 14.54 5.18
CA SER A 117 15.94 15.03 5.09
C SER A 117 16.85 13.81 5.21
N SER A 118 17.31 13.29 4.08
CA SER A 118 18.18 12.12 4.03
C SER A 118 19.58 12.51 3.56
N PRO A 119 20.65 12.05 4.24
CA PRO A 119 22.01 12.24 3.75
C PRO A 119 22.27 11.48 2.45
N CYS A 120 21.37 10.60 2.01
CA CYS A 120 21.50 9.83 0.77
C CYS A 120 21.10 10.60 -0.49
N ASN A 121 20.38 11.74 -0.37
CA ASN A 121 19.96 12.55 -1.51
C ASN A 121 21.06 13.54 -1.97
N ILE A 122 22.16 12.97 -2.46
CA ILE A 122 23.39 13.66 -2.89
C ILE A 122 23.74 13.30 -4.35
N ASP A 123 24.59 14.12 -4.97
CA ASP A 123 24.94 14.03 -6.40
C ASP A 123 25.58 12.71 -6.84
N TYR A 124 26.16 11.97 -5.88
CA TYR A 124 26.86 10.71 -6.13
C TYR A 124 26.13 9.49 -5.57
N ALA A 125 24.84 9.64 -5.21
CA ALA A 125 24.00 8.52 -4.79
C ALA A 125 22.58 8.66 -5.36
N CYS A 126 21.60 9.09 -4.55
CA CYS A 126 20.21 9.06 -4.98
C CYS A 126 19.79 10.24 -5.86
N ARG A 127 20.48 11.39 -5.84
CA ARG A 127 20.00 12.58 -6.58
C ARG A 127 19.91 12.37 -8.10
N PRO A 128 20.88 11.71 -8.77
CA PRO A 128 20.80 11.42 -10.20
C PRO A 128 19.61 10.53 -10.61
N LEU A 129 19.02 9.75 -9.70
CA LEU A 129 17.91 8.86 -10.03
C LEU A 129 16.57 9.61 -10.19
N LYS A 130 16.51 10.87 -9.75
CA LYS A 130 15.28 11.66 -9.62
C LYS A 130 14.49 11.72 -10.92
N GLN A 131 15.11 12.17 -12.01
CA GLN A 131 14.40 12.40 -13.25
C GLN A 131 13.86 11.09 -13.86
N ALA A 132 14.63 10.00 -13.77
CA ALA A 132 14.16 8.68 -14.17
C ALA A 132 12.95 8.24 -13.33
N LEU A 133 13.04 8.36 -12.00
CA LEU A 133 11.97 7.96 -11.08
C LEU A 133 10.72 8.84 -11.18
N GLU A 134 10.81 10.12 -11.55
CA GLU A 134 9.62 10.98 -11.73
C GLU A 134 8.88 10.76 -13.08
N THR A 135 9.53 10.12 -14.06
CA THR A 135 9.02 10.01 -15.44
C THR A 135 7.70 9.21 -15.56
N GLY A 136 6.59 9.90 -15.84
CA GLY A 136 5.30 9.23 -16.07
C GLY A 136 4.55 8.81 -14.80
N ILE A 137 4.92 9.34 -13.63
CA ILE A 137 4.34 8.93 -12.34
C ILE A 137 3.05 9.68 -11.96
N VAL A 138 2.88 10.92 -12.41
CA VAL A 138 1.70 11.77 -12.07
C VAL A 138 0.45 11.34 -12.80
N ASN A 139 0.60 10.97 -14.07
CA ASN A 139 -0.48 10.47 -14.92
C ASN A 139 -0.03 9.12 -15.47
N PRO A 140 -0.04 8.06 -14.64
CA PRO A 140 0.38 6.74 -15.08
C PRO A 140 -0.57 6.27 -16.19
N GLY A 141 -0.01 5.97 -17.35
CA GLY A 141 -0.72 5.37 -18.46
C GLY A 141 -0.46 3.87 -18.53
N ASN A 142 -1.16 3.20 -19.45
CA ASN A 142 -0.83 1.82 -19.78
C ASN A 142 0.59 1.74 -20.33
N GLY A 143 1.45 0.96 -19.66
CA GLY A 143 2.83 0.74 -20.08
C GLY A 143 3.86 1.69 -19.47
N THR A 144 3.46 2.77 -18.79
CA THR A 144 4.41 3.74 -18.21
C THR A 144 5.04 3.26 -16.89
N GLN A 145 4.57 2.13 -16.35
CA GLN A 145 4.99 1.65 -15.04
C GLN A 145 6.47 1.26 -14.98
N LEU A 146 7.09 0.91 -16.12
CA LEU A 146 8.51 0.58 -16.25
C LEU A 146 9.34 1.67 -16.95
N ASP A 147 8.78 2.84 -17.26
CA ASP A 147 9.49 3.91 -18.01
C ASP A 147 10.75 4.39 -17.29
N TYR A 148 10.77 4.36 -15.95
CA TYR A 148 11.94 4.72 -15.16
C TYR A 148 13.18 3.88 -15.48
N CYS A 149 13.00 2.66 -16.00
CA CYS A 149 14.11 1.77 -16.33
C CYS A 149 14.99 2.33 -17.45
N THR A 150 14.41 3.10 -18.38
CA THR A 150 15.12 3.65 -19.55
C THR A 150 15.09 5.18 -19.62
N ALA A 151 14.35 5.82 -18.73
CA ALA A 151 14.31 7.26 -18.63
C ALA A 151 15.67 7.86 -18.24
N ASP A 152 15.88 9.12 -18.62
CA ASP A 152 17.09 9.89 -18.30
C ASP A 152 18.40 9.17 -18.68
N SER A 153 18.46 8.61 -19.89
CA SER A 153 19.61 7.84 -20.38
C SER A 153 19.95 6.62 -19.51
N ASP A 154 18.93 5.84 -19.17
CA ASP A 154 19.03 4.65 -18.33
C ASP A 154 19.61 4.94 -16.92
N ALA A 155 19.35 6.13 -16.36
CA ALA A 155 19.91 6.56 -15.06
C ALA A 155 19.58 5.59 -13.91
N PHE A 156 18.48 4.84 -14.01
CA PHE A 156 18.10 3.80 -13.06
C PHE A 156 18.80 2.43 -13.32
N SER A 157 19.99 2.41 -13.91
CA SER A 157 20.72 1.17 -14.22
C SER A 157 22.23 1.17 -13.92
N GLY A 158 22.72 2.18 -13.19
CA GLY A 158 24.17 2.37 -12.93
C GLY A 158 24.61 2.23 -11.47
N SER A 159 25.87 2.59 -11.22
CA SER A 159 26.48 2.57 -9.89
C SER A 159 25.78 3.51 -8.90
N GLN A 160 25.17 4.59 -9.39
CA GLN A 160 24.41 5.53 -8.56
C GLN A 160 23.22 4.87 -7.86
N LEU A 161 22.57 3.88 -8.51
CA LEU A 161 21.53 3.10 -7.88
C LEU A 161 22.09 2.24 -6.75
N GLU A 162 23.24 1.60 -6.96
CA GLU A 162 23.93 0.81 -5.93
C GLU A 162 24.35 1.70 -4.76
N ASP A 163 24.97 2.85 -5.02
CA ASP A 163 25.39 3.82 -4.01
C ASP A 163 24.18 4.35 -3.21
N CYS A 164 23.06 4.62 -3.89
CA CYS A 164 21.81 5.02 -3.24
C CYS A 164 21.26 3.93 -2.32
N VAL A 165 21.18 2.68 -2.80
CA VAL A 165 20.73 1.53 -2.03
C VAL A 165 21.62 1.31 -0.81
N GLN A 166 22.95 1.33 -0.97
CA GLN A 166 23.90 1.14 0.13
C GLN A 166 23.82 2.25 1.19
N CYS A 167 23.58 3.49 0.77
CA CYS A 167 23.39 4.59 1.71
C CYS A 167 22.15 4.37 2.60
N PHE A 168 21.01 3.99 2.01
CA PHE A 168 19.78 3.74 2.78
C PHE A 168 19.87 2.48 3.66
N ARG A 169 20.60 1.45 3.23
CA ARG A 169 20.92 0.28 4.07
C ARG A 169 21.71 0.64 5.32
N SER A 170 22.52 1.70 5.23
CA SER A 170 23.33 2.20 6.35
C SER A 170 22.59 3.28 7.17
N SER A 171 21.35 3.62 6.81
CA SER A 171 20.53 4.57 7.55
C SER A 171 20.01 3.95 8.85
N SER A 172 19.43 4.76 9.74
CA SER A 172 18.91 4.26 11.03
C SER A 172 17.39 4.06 11.06
N ASN A 173 16.64 4.56 10.07
CA ASN A 173 15.17 4.60 10.10
C ASN A 173 14.53 4.64 8.70
N GLN A 174 15.30 4.31 7.65
CA GLN A 174 14.90 4.41 6.24
C GLN A 174 15.40 3.19 5.44
N PHE A 175 15.51 2.03 6.09
CA PHE A 175 15.96 0.78 5.48
C PHE A 175 15.01 0.33 4.36
N TYR A 176 13.70 0.56 4.52
CA TYR A 176 12.70 0.04 3.57
C TYR A 176 12.83 0.69 2.19
N ILE A 177 13.30 1.94 2.11
CA ILE A 177 13.60 2.61 0.84
C ILE A 177 14.65 1.82 0.04
N SER A 178 15.66 1.26 0.70
CA SER A 178 16.66 0.44 0.00
C SER A 178 16.05 -0.83 -0.61
N ASN A 179 15.08 -1.44 0.09
CA ASN A 179 14.34 -2.59 -0.41
C ASN A 179 13.39 -2.18 -1.54
N PHE A 180 12.76 -1.01 -1.47
CA PHE A 180 11.89 -0.49 -2.53
C PHE A 180 12.69 -0.24 -3.82
N LEU A 181 13.86 0.39 -3.70
CA LEU A 181 14.79 0.58 -4.83
C LEU A 181 15.26 -0.75 -5.41
N THR A 182 15.47 -1.77 -4.57
CA THR A 182 15.83 -3.11 -5.04
C THR A 182 14.68 -3.80 -5.79
N ALA A 183 13.43 -3.64 -5.32
CA ALA A 183 12.25 -4.14 -6.03
C ALA A 183 12.04 -3.44 -7.37
N LEU A 184 12.25 -2.13 -7.43
CA LEU A 184 12.25 -1.38 -8.70
C LEU A 184 13.36 -1.89 -9.63
N GLN A 185 14.55 -2.14 -9.12
CA GLN A 185 15.63 -2.74 -9.90
C GLN A 185 15.25 -4.12 -10.44
N ALA A 186 14.57 -4.95 -9.64
CA ALA A 186 14.02 -6.22 -10.09
C ALA A 186 13.01 -6.03 -11.22
N GLY A 187 12.13 -5.03 -11.13
CA GLY A 187 11.18 -4.68 -12.18
C GLY A 187 11.88 -4.40 -13.53
N CYS A 188 12.98 -3.65 -13.51
CA CYS A 188 13.76 -3.37 -14.72
C CYS A 188 14.49 -4.59 -15.28
N ARG A 189 14.99 -5.48 -14.42
CA ARG A 189 15.72 -6.69 -14.83
C ARG A 189 14.79 -7.78 -15.37
N GLN A 190 13.67 -8.01 -14.68
CA GLN A 190 12.76 -9.12 -14.96
C GLN A 190 11.69 -8.74 -15.98
N LYS A 191 11.28 -7.47 -16.04
CA LYS A 191 10.19 -6.96 -16.90
C LYS A 191 8.98 -7.91 -16.90
N PRO A 192 8.37 -8.15 -15.73
CA PRO A 192 7.34 -9.17 -15.59
C PRO A 192 6.19 -8.90 -16.56
N GLN A 193 5.73 -9.95 -17.23
CA GLN A 193 4.50 -9.88 -18.02
C GLN A 193 3.29 -9.69 -17.08
N PRO A 194 2.18 -9.12 -17.57
CA PRO A 194 0.95 -9.04 -16.79
C PRO A 194 0.59 -10.41 -16.19
N GLY A 195 0.32 -10.43 -14.88
CA GLY A 195 -0.03 -11.65 -14.13
C GLY A 195 1.17 -12.48 -13.67
N ASN A 196 2.41 -12.12 -13.99
CA ASN A 196 3.59 -12.77 -13.41
C ASN A 196 4.05 -12.03 -12.15
N LEU A 197 4.52 -12.80 -11.16
CA LEU A 197 5.08 -12.24 -9.93
C LEU A 197 6.51 -11.75 -10.15
N LEU A 198 6.92 -10.83 -9.28
CA LEU A 198 8.29 -10.34 -9.23
C LEU A 198 9.13 -11.21 -8.27
N GLY A 199 10.28 -11.71 -8.74
CA GLY A 199 11.19 -12.52 -7.93
C GLY A 199 11.97 -11.70 -6.91
N LEU A 200 11.59 -11.81 -5.64
CA LEU A 200 12.27 -11.19 -4.50
C LEU A 200 12.46 -12.21 -3.37
N SER A 201 13.49 -12.03 -2.54
CA SER A 201 13.79 -12.95 -1.44
C SER A 201 12.87 -12.81 -0.22
N GLY A 202 11.94 -11.85 -0.19
CA GLY A 202 11.02 -11.65 0.93
C GLY A 202 10.22 -10.33 0.89
N SER A 203 9.59 -9.98 2.02
CA SER A 203 8.88 -8.70 2.21
C SER A 203 9.86 -7.52 2.20
N LEU A 204 9.42 -6.39 1.67
CA LEU A 204 10.20 -5.14 1.63
C LEU A 204 10.23 -4.40 2.97
N PHE A 205 9.28 -4.69 3.87
CA PHE A 205 9.11 -4.01 5.15
C PHE A 205 9.92 -4.71 6.27
N THR A 206 11.22 -4.82 6.03
CA THR A 206 12.20 -5.46 6.91
C THR A 206 13.52 -4.70 6.91
N GLN A 207 14.27 -4.80 8.01
CA GLN A 207 15.63 -4.22 8.11
C GLN A 207 16.68 -5.06 7.36
N PHE A 208 16.32 -6.28 6.95
CA PHE A 208 17.22 -7.16 6.22
C PHE A 208 17.25 -6.82 4.73
N GLU A 209 18.39 -7.09 4.09
CA GLU A 209 18.54 -6.93 2.65
C GLU A 209 17.61 -7.89 1.90
N VAL A 210 16.80 -7.33 1.01
CA VAL A 210 16.03 -8.08 0.01
C VAL A 210 16.89 -8.24 -1.25
N ASN A 211 16.95 -9.46 -1.78
CA ASN A 211 17.66 -9.79 -3.01
C ASN A 211 16.70 -10.07 -4.15
N ILE A 212 17.15 -9.78 -5.37
CA ILE A 212 16.46 -10.15 -6.60
C ILE A 212 16.66 -11.66 -6.83
N THR A 213 15.57 -12.41 -6.92
CA THR A 213 15.57 -13.85 -7.19
C THR A 213 14.91 -14.13 -8.52
N ASP A 214 14.91 -15.40 -8.95
CA ASP A 214 14.07 -15.81 -10.08
C ASP A 214 12.60 -15.64 -9.72
N ALA A 215 11.80 -15.20 -10.70
CA ALA A 215 10.36 -15.09 -10.53
C ALA A 215 9.77 -16.45 -10.13
N PRO A 216 8.82 -16.50 -9.18
CA PRO A 216 8.12 -17.73 -8.84
C PRO A 216 7.53 -18.36 -10.10
N GLN A 217 7.93 -19.59 -10.42
CA GLN A 217 7.31 -20.31 -11.52
C GLN A 217 5.91 -20.74 -11.10
N ASN A 218 4.90 -20.43 -11.92
CA ASN A 218 3.58 -21.04 -11.79
C ASN A 218 3.75 -22.56 -11.92
N GLN A 219 3.77 -23.26 -10.79
CA GLN A 219 3.43 -24.67 -10.82
C GLN A 219 2.02 -24.73 -11.40
N THR A 220 1.87 -25.42 -12.52
CA THR A 220 0.57 -25.69 -13.13
C THR A 220 -0.18 -26.63 -12.17
N ILE A 221 -0.73 -26.06 -11.09
CA ILE A 221 -1.62 -26.79 -10.20
C ILE A 221 -2.93 -26.87 -10.97
N ALA A 222 -3.23 -28.07 -11.44
CA ALA A 222 -4.56 -28.43 -11.91
C ALA A 222 -5.57 -27.93 -10.88
N SER A 223 -6.59 -27.23 -11.38
CA SER A 223 -7.77 -26.78 -10.66
C SER A 223 -8.18 -27.76 -9.55
N ASP A 224 -7.98 -27.37 -8.30
CA ASP A 224 -8.77 -27.87 -7.19
C ASP A 224 -9.38 -26.66 -6.50
N GLU A 225 -10.66 -26.46 -6.78
CA GLU A 225 -11.53 -25.61 -5.99
C GLU A 225 -11.55 -26.16 -4.56
N THR A 226 -10.72 -25.60 -3.69
CA THR A 226 -11.00 -25.62 -2.26
C THR A 226 -10.95 -24.20 -1.77
N SER A 227 -12.12 -23.57 -1.79
CA SER A 227 -12.44 -22.31 -1.15
C SER A 227 -12.21 -22.43 0.35
N HIS A 228 -10.96 -22.23 0.77
CA HIS A 228 -10.68 -21.87 2.15
C HIS A 228 -11.06 -20.40 2.33
N THR A 229 -12.27 -20.19 2.83
CA THR A 229 -12.77 -18.88 3.27
C THR A 229 -11.91 -18.39 4.45
N SER A 230 -10.74 -17.82 4.16
CA SER A 230 -9.97 -17.10 5.17
C SER A 230 -10.70 -15.79 5.45
N MET A 231 -11.48 -15.78 6.53
CA MET A 231 -12.19 -14.58 6.97
C MET A 231 -11.18 -13.48 7.27
N THR A 232 -11.40 -12.28 6.72
CA THR A 232 -10.49 -11.15 6.93
C THR A 232 -10.38 -10.86 8.44
N PRO A 233 -9.22 -10.39 8.94
CA PRO A 233 -9.08 -9.99 10.34
C PRO A 233 -10.17 -8.98 10.78
N GLY A 234 -10.60 -8.10 9.87
CA GLY A 234 -11.72 -7.18 10.09
C GLY A 234 -13.06 -7.88 10.30
N ALA A 235 -13.36 -8.95 9.54
CA ALA A 235 -14.55 -9.76 9.75
C ALA A 235 -14.52 -10.49 11.10
N ILE A 236 -13.35 -11.00 11.51
CA ILE A 236 -13.15 -11.64 12.81
C ILE A 236 -13.39 -10.65 13.96
N VAL A 237 -12.81 -9.45 13.87
CA VAL A 237 -13.00 -8.40 14.88
C VAL A 237 -14.46 -7.92 14.92
N GLY A 238 -15.09 -7.73 13.76
CA GLY A 238 -16.50 -7.33 13.67
C GLY A 238 -17.44 -8.34 14.33
N ILE A 239 -17.24 -9.64 14.08
CA ILE A 239 -18.04 -10.72 14.70
C ILE A 239 -17.83 -10.75 16.21
N ALA A 240 -16.59 -10.61 16.69
CA ALA A 240 -16.29 -10.62 18.11
C ALA A 240 -16.98 -9.46 18.85
N VAL A 241 -16.92 -8.24 18.31
CA VAL A 241 -17.56 -7.06 18.91
C VAL A 241 -19.09 -7.18 18.86
N GLY A 242 -19.64 -7.65 17.73
CA GLY A 242 -21.08 -7.86 17.58
C GLY A 242 -21.64 -8.88 18.58
N ALA A 243 -20.94 -10.00 18.79
CA ALA A 243 -21.35 -11.03 19.75
C ALA A 243 -21.36 -10.51 21.19
N VAL A 244 -20.36 -9.71 21.58
CA VAL A 244 -20.29 -9.11 22.92
C VAL A 244 -21.44 -8.14 23.16
N LEU A 245 -21.75 -7.28 22.18
CA LEU A 245 -22.85 -6.32 22.30
C LEU A 245 -24.22 -7.01 22.38
N LEU A 246 -24.43 -8.08 21.61
CA LEU A 246 -25.65 -8.89 21.69
C LEU A 246 -25.78 -9.58 23.04
N PHE A 247 -24.68 -10.12 23.58
CA PHE A 247 -24.70 -10.76 24.89
C PHE A 247 -25.05 -9.77 26.01
N LEU A 248 -24.41 -8.60 26.05
CA LEU A 248 -24.70 -7.56 27.03
C LEU A 248 -26.13 -7.01 26.91
N GLY A 249 -26.62 -6.81 25.67
CA GLY A 249 -28.01 -6.40 25.42
C GLY A 249 -29.03 -7.42 25.92
N SER A 250 -28.78 -8.71 25.67
CA SER A 250 -29.64 -9.80 26.13
C SER A 250 -29.68 -9.92 27.66
N ALA A 251 -28.53 -9.78 28.33
CA ALA A 251 -28.44 -9.80 29.78
C ALA A 251 -29.17 -8.61 30.42
N GLY A 252 -29.07 -7.43 29.81
CA GLY A 252 -29.81 -6.23 30.24
C GLY A 252 -31.33 -6.40 30.14
N LEU A 253 -31.82 -6.93 29.02
CA LEU A 253 -33.25 -7.22 28.82
C LEU A 253 -33.76 -8.28 29.81
N PHE A 254 -32.97 -9.32 30.05
CA PHE A 254 -33.31 -10.38 31.00
C PHE A 254 -33.41 -9.84 32.43
N TRP A 255 -32.48 -8.96 32.83
CA TRP A 255 -32.51 -8.33 34.15
C TRP A 255 -33.73 -7.41 34.34
N VAL A 256 -34.08 -6.62 33.32
CA VAL A 256 -35.28 -5.77 33.34
C VAL A 256 -36.55 -6.62 33.44
N TYR A 257 -36.63 -7.72 32.68
CA TYR A 257 -37.77 -8.63 32.73
C TYR A 257 -37.93 -9.26 34.13
N HIS A 258 -36.83 -9.73 34.73
CA HIS A 258 -36.86 -10.30 36.07
C HIS A 258 -37.20 -9.27 37.15
N ARG A 259 -36.72 -8.02 37.03
CA ARG A 259 -37.13 -6.94 37.95
C ARG A 259 -38.61 -6.62 37.81
N LYS A 260 -39.14 -6.61 36.59
CA LYS A 260 -40.57 -6.35 36.34
C LYS A 260 -41.46 -7.46 36.90
N GLN A 261 -41.04 -8.73 36.82
CA GLN A 261 -41.75 -9.85 37.45
C GLN A 261 -41.72 -9.84 38.98
N LYS A 262 -40.66 -9.28 39.61
CA LYS A 262 -40.60 -9.14 41.08
C LYS A 262 -41.44 -7.98 41.64
N HIS A 263 -41.96 -7.11 40.77
CA HIS A 263 -42.78 -5.95 41.14
C HIS A 263 -44.27 -6.09 40.74
N LEU A 264 -44.68 -7.30 40.32
CA LEU A 264 -46.07 -7.74 40.16
C LEU A 264 -46.38 -8.76 41.26
#